data_AF-A0A0W0GD80-F1
#
_entry.id   AF-A0A0W0GD80-F1
#
_cell.length_a   1.000
_cell.length_b   1.000
_cell.length_c   1.000
_cell.angle_alpha   90.00
_cell.angle_beta   90.00
_cell.angle_gamma   90.00
#
_symmetry.space_group_name_H-M   'P 1'
#
loop_
_entity.id
_entity.type
_entity.pdbx_description
1 polymer ?
#
loop_
_entity_poly.entity_id
_entity_poly.type
_entity_poly.pdbx_seq_one_letter_code
_entity_poly.pdbx_strand_id
1 'polypeptide(L)'
;MVKQPIKPFIGIFDETKELNTGILDKVEDDEVLIRSFIQGEEDSDEIRINAKLSASQVLAQAHEVKVKPLEELLPAYLSNYMDRFEKKKAKRFPPSQPYDHMINLKLDFKP
;
A
#
# COMPACT_ATOMS: atom_id res chain seq x y z
N MET A 1 31.04 -10.74 34.90
CA MET A 1 30.20 -10.68 33.68
C MET A 1 29.43 -11.98 33.58
N VAL A 2 28.11 -11.98 33.81
CA VAL A 2 27.29 -13.19 33.73
C VAL A 2 26.44 -13.07 32.46
N LYS A 3 26.72 -13.91 31.46
CA LYS A 3 25.89 -14.01 30.24
C LYS A 3 24.78 -15.02 30.51
N GLN A 4 23.52 -14.59 30.46
CA GLN A 4 22.37 -15.49 30.51
C GLN A 4 22.12 -16.08 29.12
N PRO A 5 21.96 -17.41 28.98
CA PRO A 5 21.62 -18.03 27.71
C PRO A 5 20.12 -17.84 27.42
N ILE A 6 19.79 -17.44 26.18
CA ILE A 6 18.42 -17.32 25.70
C ILE A 6 17.91 -18.74 25.37
N LYS A 7 16.79 -19.13 25.97
CA LYS A 7 16.11 -20.39 25.61
C LYS A 7 15.27 -20.19 24.35
N PRO A 8 15.30 -21.10 23.36
CA PRO A 8 14.36 -21.06 22.25
C PRO A 8 12.96 -21.39 22.76
N PHE A 9 11.98 -20.60 22.33
CA PHE A 9 10.57 -20.87 22.59
C PHE A 9 10.11 -21.95 21.60
N ILE A 10 9.91 -23.17 22.09
CA ILE A 10 9.15 -24.20 21.36
C ILE A 10 7.67 -23.89 21.61
N GLY A 11 7.00 -23.38 20.58
CA GLY A 11 5.55 -23.21 20.60
C GLY A 11 4.88 -24.57 20.45
N ILE A 12 4.01 -24.92 21.40
CA ILE A 12 3.11 -26.07 21.26
C ILE A 12 2.01 -25.62 20.29
N PHE A 13 2.16 -25.95 19.01
CA PHE A 13 1.04 -25.92 18.06
C PHE A 13 0.19 -27.16 18.35
N ASP A 14 -0.64 -27.12 19.39
CA ASP A 14 -1.79 -28.00 19.47
C ASP A 14 -2.89 -27.37 18.60
N GLU A 15 -2.75 -27.59 17.30
CA GLU A 15 -3.75 -27.24 16.30
C GLU A 15 -4.84 -28.32 16.35
N THR A 16 -5.81 -28.15 17.25
CA THR A 16 -7.11 -28.81 17.07
C THR A 16 -7.80 -28.12 15.89
N LYS A 17 -7.52 -28.64 14.70
CA LYS A 17 -8.22 -28.35 13.44
C LYS A 17 -9.69 -28.73 13.60
N GLU A 18 -10.51 -27.87 14.19
CA GLU A 18 -11.93 -27.85 13.86
C GLU A 18 -12.04 -27.24 12.45
N LEU A 19 -11.89 -28.10 11.45
CA LEU A 19 -12.25 -27.77 10.09
C LEU A 19 -13.77 -27.54 10.09
N ASN A 20 -14.20 -26.37 9.63
CA ASN A 20 -15.59 -26.08 9.32
C ASN A 20 -16.08 -27.03 8.20
N THR A 21 -16.43 -28.25 8.57
CA THR A 21 -16.93 -29.30 7.67
C THR A 21 -18.30 -28.99 7.07
N GLY A 22 -18.96 -27.92 7.51
CA GLY A 22 -20.25 -27.49 6.98
C GLY A 22 -20.21 -26.86 5.58
N ILE A 23 -19.05 -26.37 5.12
CA ILE A 23 -18.91 -25.70 3.82
C ILE A 23 -18.43 -26.67 2.72
N LEU A 24 -17.80 -27.79 3.12
CA LEU A 24 -17.14 -28.73 2.20
C LEU A 24 -18.09 -29.73 1.53
N ASP A 25 -19.34 -29.85 1.97
CA ASP A 25 -20.28 -30.87 1.47
C ASP A 25 -20.96 -30.47 0.13
N LYS A 26 -20.54 -29.36 -0.50
CA LYS A 26 -21.31 -28.75 -1.60
C LYS A 26 -20.49 -28.35 -2.84
N VAL A 27 -19.16 -28.49 -2.85
CA VAL A 27 -18.35 -28.07 -4.02
C VAL A 27 -17.32 -29.16 -4.34
N GLU A 28 -17.46 -29.77 -5.51
CA GLU A 28 -16.66 -30.93 -5.96
C GLU A 28 -15.27 -30.57 -6.50
N ASP A 29 -14.96 -29.27 -6.68
CA ASP A 29 -13.71 -28.85 -7.34
C ASP A 29 -12.87 -27.88 -6.49
N ASP A 30 -11.83 -28.41 -5.85
CA ASP A 30 -10.87 -27.68 -5.00
C ASP A 30 -10.18 -26.50 -5.73
N GLU A 31 -10.01 -26.61 -7.06
CA GLU A 31 -9.38 -25.56 -7.87
C GLU A 31 -10.25 -24.31 -8.01
N VAL A 32 -11.58 -24.47 -8.00
CA VAL A 32 -12.53 -23.35 -8.11
C VAL A 32 -12.54 -22.55 -6.81
N LEU A 33 -12.39 -23.25 -5.67
CA LEU A 33 -12.30 -22.66 -4.34
C LEU A 33 -11.00 -21.86 -4.14
N ILE A 34 -9.87 -22.35 -4.64
CA ILE A 34 -8.60 -21.61 -4.57
C ILE A 34 -8.65 -20.37 -5.46
N ARG A 35 -9.27 -20.47 -6.65
CA ARG A 35 -9.43 -19.32 -7.56
C ARG A 35 -10.33 -18.24 -6.96
N SER A 36 -11.44 -18.57 -6.29
CA SER A 36 -12.29 -17.58 -5.61
C SER A 36 -11.56 -16.87 -4.47
N PHE A 37 -10.74 -17.59 -3.69
CA PHE A 37 -9.89 -17.00 -2.65
C PHE A 37 -8.81 -16.06 -3.20
N ILE A 38 -8.16 -16.43 -4.32
CA ILE A 38 -7.13 -15.59 -4.95
C ILE A 38 -7.74 -14.39 -5.67
N GLN A 39 -8.94 -14.56 -6.24
CA GLN A 39 -9.63 -13.53 -7.01
C GLN A 39 -10.22 -12.43 -6.13
N GLY A 40 -10.23 -12.62 -4.80
CA GLY A 40 -10.63 -11.60 -3.86
C GLY A 40 -12.07 -11.19 -4.09
N GLU A 41 -13.00 -12.11 -3.87
CA GLU A 41 -14.31 -11.68 -3.40
C GLU A 41 -14.04 -11.03 -2.04
N GLU A 42 -13.96 -9.69 -2.04
CA GLU A 42 -13.82 -8.90 -0.83
C GLU A 42 -15.07 -9.17 -0.01
N ASP A 43 -15.02 -10.20 0.84
CA ASP A 43 -15.90 -10.30 1.99
C ASP A 43 -15.71 -8.97 2.74
N SER A 44 -16.66 -8.07 2.53
CA SER A 44 -16.75 -6.73 3.13
C SER A 44 -16.90 -6.78 4.65
N ASP A 45 -16.89 -7.99 5.21
CA ASP A 45 -16.93 -8.26 6.62
C ASP A 45 -15.51 -8.08 7.17
N GLU A 46 -15.25 -6.89 7.71
CA GLU A 46 -14.02 -6.51 8.38
C GLU A 46 -13.55 -7.61 9.36
N ILE A 47 -12.60 -8.46 8.93
CA ILE A 47 -12.05 -9.52 9.77
C ILE A 47 -11.15 -8.85 10.82
N ARG A 48 -11.71 -8.62 12.01
CA ARG A 48 -10.99 -8.03 13.14
C ARG A 48 -9.99 -9.02 13.71
N ILE A 49 -8.75 -8.92 13.23
CA ILE A 49 -7.63 -9.72 13.72
C ILE A 49 -7.23 -9.21 15.11
N ASN A 50 -7.23 -10.08 16.13
CA ASN A 50 -6.79 -9.77 17.50
C ASN A 50 -5.26 -9.68 17.62
N ALA A 51 -4.60 -9.01 16.68
CA ALA A 51 -3.17 -8.79 16.69
C ALA A 51 -2.80 -7.61 17.62
N LYS A 52 -1.63 -7.70 18.27
CA LYS A 52 -1.09 -6.57 19.05
C LYS A 52 -0.58 -5.51 18.08
N LEU A 53 -1.25 -4.36 18.04
CA LEU A 53 -0.82 -3.20 17.27
C LEU A 53 -0.05 -2.22 18.17
N SER A 54 0.96 -1.59 17.59
CA SER A 54 1.61 -0.42 18.20
C SER A 54 0.69 0.81 18.17
N ALA A 55 0.93 1.76 19.06
CA ALA A 55 0.17 3.02 19.10
C ALA A 55 0.15 3.73 17.74
N SER A 56 1.26 3.72 17.00
CA SER A 56 1.36 4.31 15.66
C SER A 56 0.45 3.63 14.63
N GLN A 57 0.32 2.30 14.69
CA GLN A 57 -0.53 1.54 13.76
C GLN A 57 -2.01 1.77 14.04
N VAL A 58 -2.42 1.81 15.32
CA VAL A 58 -3.79 2.15 15.71
C VAL A 58 -4.15 3.56 15.24
N LEU A 59 -3.24 4.52 15.41
CA LEU A 59 -3.45 5.90 14.97
C LEU A 59 -3.53 6.01 13.44
N ALA A 60 -2.71 5.26 12.71
CA ALA A 60 -2.75 5.20 11.26
C ALA A 60 -4.06 4.58 10.71
N GLN A 61 -4.58 3.53 11.37
CA GLN A 61 -5.86 2.92 11.01
C GLN A 61 -7.05 3.83 11.34
N ALA A 62 -7.03 4.48 12.51
CA ALA A 62 -8.07 5.44 12.89
C ALA A 62 -8.10 6.67 11.98
N HIS A 63 -6.95 7.01 11.39
CA HIS A 63 -6.87 8.02 10.36
C HIS A 63 -7.24 7.42 9.00
N GLU A 64 -8.55 7.26 8.76
CA GLU A 64 -9.05 7.13 7.39
C GLU A 64 -8.61 8.38 6.62
N VAL A 65 -7.66 8.20 5.70
CA VAL A 65 -7.34 9.24 4.71
C VAL A 65 -8.55 9.34 3.80
N LYS A 66 -9.55 10.14 4.19
CA LYS A 66 -10.64 10.53 3.30
C LYS A 66 -9.97 11.17 2.09
N VAL A 67 -10.01 10.46 0.96
CA VAL A 67 -9.46 10.94 -0.30
C VAL A 67 -10.38 12.07 -0.75
N LYS A 68 -10.11 13.27 -0.23
CA LYS A 68 -10.79 14.48 -0.67
C LYS A 68 -10.46 14.69 -2.14
N PRO A 69 -11.43 15.13 -2.97
CA PRO A 69 -11.14 15.48 -4.34
C PRO A 69 -10.13 16.62 -4.39
N LEU A 70 -9.39 16.69 -5.50
CA LEU A 70 -8.33 17.68 -5.68
C LEU A 70 -8.85 19.13 -5.53
N GLU A 71 -10.10 19.39 -5.90
CA GLU A 71 -10.73 20.71 -5.78
C GLU A 71 -10.87 21.16 -4.31
N GLU A 72 -11.12 20.24 -3.37
CA GLU A 72 -11.21 20.55 -1.94
C GLU A 72 -9.85 20.72 -1.27
N LEU A 73 -8.83 20.06 -1.81
CA LEU A 73 -7.46 20.15 -1.32
C LEU A 73 -6.76 21.42 -1.81
N LEU A 74 -7.19 21.96 -2.95
CA LEU A 74 -6.57 23.14 -3.54
C LEU A 74 -7.09 24.43 -2.93
N PRO A 75 -6.20 25.30 -2.44
CA PRO A 75 -6.56 26.68 -2.13
C PRO A 75 -7.20 27.39 -3.32
N ALA A 76 -8.21 28.23 -3.08
CA ALA A 76 -8.97 28.92 -4.12
C ALA A 76 -8.10 29.71 -5.11
N TYR A 77 -6.98 30.29 -4.65
CA TYR A 77 -6.06 31.05 -5.50
C TYR A 77 -5.26 30.17 -6.48
N LEU A 78 -5.21 28.85 -6.27
CA LEU A 78 -4.52 27.88 -7.13
C LEU A 78 -5.46 27.13 -8.06
N SER A 79 -6.76 27.41 -8.02
CA SER A 79 -7.76 26.81 -8.92
C SER A 79 -7.38 26.97 -10.40
N ASN A 80 -6.84 28.13 -10.78
CA ASN A 80 -6.35 28.40 -12.14
C ASN A 80 -5.17 27.51 -12.58
N TYR A 81 -4.52 26.81 -11.65
CA TYR A 81 -3.37 25.95 -11.89
C TYR A 81 -3.68 24.47 -11.62
N MET A 82 -4.95 24.08 -11.56
CA MET A 82 -5.38 22.71 -11.28
C MET A 82 -4.67 21.67 -12.17
N ASP A 83 -4.46 22.01 -13.44
CA ASP A 83 -3.73 21.20 -14.42
C ASP A 83 -2.31 20.81 -13.98
N ARG A 84 -1.65 21.62 -13.12
CA ARG A 84 -0.31 21.31 -12.59
C ARG A 84 -0.33 20.25 -11.51
N PHE A 85 -1.47 20.03 -10.86
CA PHE A 85 -1.65 19.04 -9.81
C PHE A 85 -2.18 17.71 -10.35
N GLU A 86 -2.83 17.72 -11.52
CA GLU A 86 -3.24 16.51 -12.22
C GLU A 86 -2.02 15.72 -12.75
N LYS A 87 -1.80 14.52 -12.20
CA LYS A 87 -0.66 13.65 -12.55
C LYS A 87 -0.49 13.40 -14.06
N LYS A 88 -1.58 13.36 -14.82
CA LYS A 88 -1.53 13.17 -16.29
C LYS A 88 -1.00 14.41 -17.01
N LYS A 89 -1.44 15.60 -16.61
CA LYS A 89 -1.06 16.87 -17.22
C LYS A 89 0.31 17.36 -16.72
N ALA A 90 0.62 17.16 -15.44
CA ALA A 90 1.88 17.55 -14.81
C ALA A 90 3.12 16.79 -15.32
N LYS A 91 2.93 15.58 -15.86
CA LYS A 91 4.02 14.79 -16.46
C LYS A 91 4.49 15.33 -17.81
N ARG A 92 3.76 16.26 -18.42
CA ARG A 92 4.15 16.85 -19.70
C ARG A 92 5.35 17.78 -19.47
N PHE A 93 6.45 17.52 -20.17
CA PHE A 93 7.57 18.46 -20.17
C PHE A 93 7.10 19.84 -20.64
N PRO A 94 7.59 20.92 -20.02
CA PRO A 94 7.34 22.25 -20.55
C PRO A 94 7.90 22.34 -21.99
N PRO A 95 7.37 23.24 -22.82
CA PRO A 95 8.00 23.56 -24.09
C PRO A 95 9.46 24.00 -23.85
N SER A 96 10.34 23.73 -24.82
CA SER A 96 11.72 24.23 -24.79
C SER A 96 11.72 25.74 -24.52
N GLN A 97 12.51 26.15 -23.54
CA GLN A 97 12.63 27.55 -23.12
C GLN A 97 13.92 28.15 -23.68
N PRO A 98 13.98 29.47 -23.91
CA PRO A 98 15.19 30.14 -24.40
C PRO A 98 16.37 30.06 -23.42
N TYR A 99 16.11 29.80 -22.13
CA TYR A 99 17.10 29.47 -21.12
C TYR A 99 17.37 27.97 -21.04
N ASP A 100 17.37 27.28 -22.18
CA ASP A 100 17.91 25.93 -22.23
C ASP A 100 19.39 26.06 -21.83
N HIS A 101 19.71 25.65 -20.61
CA HIS A 101 21.01 25.87 -19.96
C HIS A 101 22.06 24.94 -20.59
N MET A 102 22.27 25.08 -21.89
CA MET A 102 23.26 24.32 -22.63
C MET A 102 24.62 24.54 -21.97
N ILE A 103 25.13 23.47 -21.36
CA ILE A 103 26.43 23.49 -20.71
C ILE A 103 27.46 23.43 -21.83
N ASN A 104 28.08 24.57 -22.12
CA ASN A 104 29.20 24.63 -23.05
C ASN A 104 30.44 24.02 -22.38
N LEU A 105 30.76 22.78 -22.75
CA LEU A 105 31.95 22.09 -22.27
C LEU A 105 33.20 22.60 -23.01
N LYS A 106 34.33 22.60 -22.30
CA LYS A 106 35.63 22.88 -22.92
C LYS A 106 36.02 21.73 -23.86
N LEU A 107 36.80 22.03 -24.90
CA LEU A 107 37.19 21.05 -25.94
C LEU A 107 37.90 19.81 -25.36
N ASP A 108 38.64 19.98 -24.27
CA ASP A 108 39.39 18.90 -23.62
C ASP A 108 38.59 18.15 -22.56
N PHE A 109 37.29 18.42 -22.44
CA PHE A 109 36.46 17.77 -21.44
C PHE A 109 36.33 16.27 -21.73
N LYS A 110 36.61 15.44 -20.72
CA LYS A 110 36.39 14.00 -20.74
C LYS A 110 35.23 13.68 -19.76
N PRO A 111 34.21 12.95 -20.20
CA PRO A 111 33.01 12.66 -19.41
C PRO A 111 33.26 11.70 -18.25
#